data_AF-A0A7V9JES3-F1
#
_entry.id   AF-A0A7V9JES3-F1
#
_cell.length_a   1.000
_cell.length_b   1.000
_cell.length_c   1.000
_cell.angle_alpha   90.00
_cell.angle_beta   90.00
_cell.angle_gamma   90.00
#
_symmetry.space_group_name_H-M   'P 1'
#
loop_
_entity.id
_entity.type
_entity.pdbx_description
1 polymer ?
#
loop_
_entity_poly.entity_id
_entity_poly.type
_entity_poly.pdbx_seq_one_letter_code
_entity_poly.pdbx_strand_id
1 'polypeptide(L)'
;MHVNLCVASCVAGALWLFPGSVAGQEVPPARQLTLIQARELARRSSPEIAAARHAVAAAAGRERQAGAWPNPTLAYSREQTSRDGASNAQDIVS
;
A
#
# COMPACT_ATOMS: atom_id res chain seq x y z
N MET A 1 21.01 -21.59 -14.13
CA MET A 1 21.06 -20.65 -12.98
C MET A 1 21.84 -19.40 -13.39
N HIS A 2 21.30 -18.54 -14.26
CA HIS A 2 22.01 -17.32 -14.71
C HIS A 2 21.12 -16.09 -14.88
N VAL A 3 19.80 -16.21 -14.67
CA VAL A 3 18.83 -15.14 -14.99
C VAL A 3 18.60 -14.21 -13.80
N ASN A 4 18.85 -14.66 -12.57
CA ASN A 4 18.58 -13.87 -11.35
C ASN A 4 19.68 -12.84 -11.02
N LEU A 5 20.82 -12.86 -11.72
CA LEU A 5 21.91 -11.90 -11.46
C LEU A 5 21.72 -10.56 -12.20
N CYS A 6 20.90 -10.53 -13.27
CA CYS A 6 20.78 -9.35 -14.12
C CYS A 6 19.87 -8.27 -13.52
N VAL A 7 18.80 -8.68 -12.83
CA VAL A 7 17.78 -7.74 -12.28
C VAL A 7 18.31 -6.98 -11.05
N ALA A 8 19.18 -7.59 -10.26
CA ALA A 8 19.80 -6.95 -9.10
C ALA A 8 20.79 -5.82 -9.49
N SER A 9 21.34 -5.86 -10.70
CA SER A 9 22.36 -4.90 -11.13
C SER A 9 21.81 -3.54 -11.58
N CYS A 10 20.52 -3.44 -11.90
CA CYS A 10 19.93 -2.19 -12.42
C CYS A 10 19.53 -1.19 -11.32
N VAL A 11 19.24 -1.65 -10.10
CA VAL A 11 18.76 -0.76 -9.01
C VAL A 11 19.94 -0.06 -8.30
N ALA A 12 21.11 -0.68 -8.25
CA ALA A 12 22.29 -0.10 -7.57
C ALA A 12 22.94 1.07 -8.34
N GLY A 13 22.84 1.10 -9.68
CA GLY A 13 23.47 2.14 -10.50
C GLY A 13 22.72 3.48 -10.51
N ALA A 14 21.40 3.47 -10.30
CA ALA A 14 20.59 4.68 -10.37
C ALA A 14 20.75 5.60 -9.15
N LEU A 15 21.21 5.06 -8.01
CA LEU A 15 21.32 5.82 -6.75
C LEU A 15 22.62 6.64 -6.64
N TRP A 16 23.59 6.43 -7.54
CA TRP A 16 24.89 7.12 -7.52
C TRP A 16 25.03 8.28 -8.52
N LEU A 17 24.06 8.47 -9.42
CA LEU A 17 24.13 9.48 -10.50
C LEU A 17 23.36 10.77 -10.23
N PHE A 18 22.64 10.87 -9.11
CA PHE A 18 22.03 12.12 -8.69
C PHE A 18 22.85 12.73 -7.55
N PRO A 19 23.76 13.69 -7.83
CA PRO A 19 24.08 14.70 -6.85
C PRO A 19 22.79 15.50 -6.70
N GLY A 20 21.89 15.05 -5.83
CA GLY A 20 20.74 15.82 -5.42
C GLY A 20 21.28 17.06 -4.73
N SER A 21 21.50 18.12 -5.50
CA SER A 21 21.69 19.46 -4.96
C SER A 21 20.48 19.74 -4.08
N VAL A 22 20.68 19.58 -2.78
CA VAL A 22 19.80 20.16 -1.76
C VAL A 22 20.00 21.66 -1.88
N ALA A 23 19.36 22.28 -2.87
CA ALA A 23 19.12 23.70 -2.86
C ALA A 23 18.38 23.99 -1.55
N GLY A 24 18.96 24.82 -0.70
CA GLY A 24 18.42 25.12 0.62
C GLY A 24 16.94 25.43 0.52
N GLN A 25 16.12 24.68 1.25
CA GLN A 25 14.72 25.02 1.41
C GLN A 25 14.67 26.35 2.14
N GLU A 26 14.45 27.43 1.40
CA GLU A 26 14.11 28.72 1.97
C GLU A 26 12.79 28.52 2.71
N VAL A 27 12.87 28.40 4.04
CA VAL A 27 11.68 28.26 4.89
C VAL A 27 10.94 29.58 4.76
N PRO A 28 9.75 29.60 4.13
CA PRO A 28 9.01 30.84 4.01
C PRO A 28 8.74 31.39 5.41
N PRO A 29 8.74 32.73 5.60
CA PRO A 29 8.51 33.32 6.90
C PRO A 29 7.24 32.75 7.51
N ALA A 30 7.34 32.28 8.76
CA ALA A 30 6.25 31.60 9.43
C ALA A 30 5.02 32.52 9.48
N ARG A 31 3.99 32.18 8.70
CA ARG A 31 2.72 32.91 8.69
C ARG A 31 2.09 32.80 10.08
N GLN A 32 1.95 33.91 10.79
CA GLN A 32 1.22 33.94 12.04
C GLN A 32 -0.26 33.67 11.75
N LEU A 33 -0.81 32.62 12.36
CA LEU A 33 -2.21 32.25 12.26
C LEU A 33 -2.92 32.65 13.55
N THR A 34 -4.14 33.17 13.43
CA THR A 34 -5.04 33.25 14.59
C THR A 34 -5.40 31.83 15.03
N LEU A 35 -5.81 31.66 16.29
CA LEU A 35 -6.26 30.36 16.80
C LEU A 35 -7.35 29.73 15.94
N ILE A 36 -8.28 30.54 15.42
CA ILE A 36 -9.36 30.10 14.54
C ILE A 36 -8.77 29.57 13.22
N GLN A 37 -7.83 30.30 12.62
CA GLN A 37 -7.18 29.89 11.39
C GLN A 37 -6.35 28.61 11.57
N ALA A 38 -5.62 28.49 12.68
CA ALA A 38 -4.84 27.30 13.01
C ALA A 38 -5.73 26.06 13.17
N ARG A 39 -6.87 26.19 13.87
CA ARG A 39 -7.85 25.11 14.02
C ARG A 39 -8.44 24.67 12.69
N GLU A 40 -8.83 25.64 11.86
CA GLU A 40 -9.42 25.34 10.56
C GLU A 40 -8.39 24.76 9.58
N LEU A 41 -7.12 25.16 9.68
CA LEU A 41 -6.03 24.52 8.94
C LEU A 41 -5.84 23.07 9.43
N ALA A 42 -5.71 22.86 10.74
CA ALA A 42 -5.54 21.52 11.32
C ALA A 42 -6.70 20.58 10.95
N ARG A 43 -7.95 21.05 10.97
CA ARG A 43 -9.12 20.27 10.57
C ARG A 43 -9.08 19.83 9.10
N ARG A 44 -8.46 20.65 8.24
CA ARG A 44 -8.32 20.39 6.80
C ARG A 44 -7.12 19.52 6.48
N SER A 45 -6.01 19.66 7.21
CA SER A 45 -4.74 19.00 6.90
C SER A 45 -4.33 17.88 7.87
N SER A 46 -5.06 17.63 8.95
CA SER A 46 -4.74 16.57 9.93
C SER A 46 -4.81 15.18 9.28
N PRO A 47 -3.70 14.42 9.30
CA PRO A 47 -3.67 13.04 8.86
C PRO A 47 -4.62 12.14 9.65
N GLU A 48 -4.78 12.40 10.95
CA GLU A 48 -5.64 11.61 11.85
C GLU A 48 -7.11 11.76 11.47
N ILE A 49 -7.55 12.98 11.17
CA ILE A 49 -8.91 13.25 10.68
C ILE A 49 -9.12 12.57 9.32
N ALA A 50 -8.13 12.61 8.42
CA ALA A 50 -8.21 11.93 7.14
C ALA A 50 -8.33 10.40 7.31
N ALA A 51 -7.49 9.80 8.16
CA ALA A 51 -7.53 8.37 8.48
C ALA A 51 -8.89 7.96 9.06
N ALA A 52 -9.45 8.75 9.97
CA ALA A 52 -10.78 8.51 10.53
C ALA A 52 -11.88 8.51 9.46
N ARG A 53 -11.83 9.46 8.50
CA ARG A 53 -12.77 9.49 7.36
C ARG A 53 -12.65 8.24 6.49
N HIS A 54 -11.43 7.78 6.22
CA HIS A 54 -11.21 6.55 5.46
C HIS A 54 -11.70 5.30 6.21
N ALA A 55 -11.56 5.26 7.54
CA ALA A 55 -12.08 4.16 8.36
C ALA A 55 -13.62 4.06 8.27
N VAL A 56 -14.32 5.19 8.27
CA VAL A 56 -15.79 5.25 8.06
C VAL A 56 -16.15 4.75 6.66
N ALA A 57 -15.46 5.21 5.62
CA ALA A 57 -15.71 4.75 4.25
C ALA A 57 -15.48 3.23 4.09
N ALA A 58 -14.44 2.69 4.73
CA ALA A 58 -14.17 1.25 4.75
C ALA A 58 -15.28 0.47 5.47
N ALA A 59 -15.81 0.99 6.58
CA ALA A 59 -16.92 0.38 7.29
C ALA A 59 -18.19 0.31 6.43
N ALA A 60 -18.52 1.38 5.72
CA ALA A 60 -19.65 1.39 4.76
C ALA A 60 -19.43 0.42 3.59
N GLY A 61 -18.18 0.18 3.19
CA GLY A 61 -17.83 -0.86 2.22
C GLY A 61 -18.14 -2.27 2.75
N ARG A 62 -17.74 -2.55 3.99
CA ARG A 62 -18.02 -3.84 4.65
C ARG A 62 -19.51 -4.09 4.83
N GLU A 63 -20.27 -3.06 5.20
CA GLU A 63 -21.73 -3.15 5.32
C GLU A 63 -22.38 -3.56 3.99
N ARG A 64 -21.99 -2.91 2.88
CA ARG A 64 -22.49 -3.28 1.54
C ARG A 64 -22.13 -4.71 1.14
N GLN A 65 -20.91 -5.14 1.45
CA GLN A 65 -20.48 -6.52 1.18
C GLN A 65 -21.25 -7.54 2.01
N ALA A 66 -21.52 -7.25 3.28
CA ALA A 66 -22.31 -8.10 4.15
C ALA A 66 -23.79 -8.20 3.69
N GLY A 67 -24.34 -7.12 3.12
CA GLY A 67 -25.69 -7.09 2.58
C GLY A 67 -25.85 -7.66 1.16
N ALA A 68 -24.75 -7.96 0.46
CA ALA A 68 -24.82 -8.56 -0.86
C ALA A 68 -25.25 -10.04 -0.74
N TRP A 69 -26.48 -10.36 -1.14
CA TRP A 69 -26.93 -11.75 -1.27
C TRP A 69 -27.17 -12.13 -2.74
N PRO A 70 -26.55 -13.22 -3.22
CA PRO A 70 -25.40 -13.89 -2.62
C PRO A 70 -24.17 -12.96 -2.62
N ASN A 71 -23.18 -13.22 -1.77
CA ASN A 71 -21.87 -12.55 -1.81
C ASN A 71 -20.89 -13.45 -2.58
N PRO A 72 -20.83 -13.38 -3.92
CA PRO A 72 -20.05 -14.31 -4.71
C PRO A 72 -18.56 -14.07 -4.52
N THR A 73 -17.82 -15.12 -4.17
CA THR A 73 -16.36 -15.13 -4.18
C THR A 73 -15.87 -15.71 -5.51
N LEU A 74 -15.09 -14.95 -6.28
CA LEU A 74 -14.40 -15.46 -7.46
C LEU A 74 -13.03 -16.01 -7.05
N ALA A 75 -12.79 -17.29 -7.28
CA ALA A 75 -11.49 -17.93 -7.07
C ALA A 75 -11.04 -18.65 -8.35
N TYR A 76 -9.75 -18.56 -8.67
CA TYR A 76 -9.11 -19.31 -9.74
C TYR A 76 -7.93 -20.08 -9.15
N SER A 77 -7.94 -21.41 -9.28
CA SER A 77 -6.84 -22.28 -8.87
C SER A 77 -6.50 -23.26 -9.99
N ARG A 78 -5.22 -23.63 -10.08
CA ARG A 78 -4.72 -24.67 -10.98
C ARG A 78 -4.12 -25.77 -10.12
N GLU A 79 -4.86 -26.86 -9.94
CA GLU A 79 -4.35 -28.07 -9.30
C GLU A 79 -3.46 -28.83 -10.30
N GLN A 80 -2.27 -29.22 -9.88
CA GLN A 80 -1.38 -30.04 -10.70
C GLN A 80 -1.44 -31.48 -10.19
N THR A 81 -2.38 -32.27 -10.72
CA THR A 81 -2.43 -33.71 -10.45
C THR A 81 -1.43 -34.44 -11.34
N SER A 82 -0.47 -35.16 -10.75
CA SER A 82 0.41 -36.07 -11.50
C SER A 82 -0.41 -37.24 -12.09
N ARG A 83 -0.19 -37.57 -13.37
CA ARG A 83 -0.88 -38.68 -14.05
C ARG A 83 -0.32 -40.06 -13.68
N ASP A 84 0.90 -40.12 -13.15
CA ASP A 84 1.65 -41.37 -12.90
C ASP A 84 1.72 -41.75 -11.41
N GLY A 85 0.74 -41.33 -10.60
CA GLY A 85 0.65 -41.73 -9.19
C GLY A 85 1.66 -41.06 -8.25
N ALA A 86 2.49 -40.14 -8.72
CA ALA A 86 3.33 -39.30 -7.86
C ALA A 86 2.45 -38.24 -7.18
N SER A 87 1.90 -38.58 -6.01
CA SER A 87 1.20 -37.65 -5.13
C SER A 87 2.16 -36.58 -4.61
N ASN A 88 1.90 -35.31 -4.93
CA ASN A 88 2.53 -34.15 -4.29
C ASN A 88 1.74 -33.75 -3.04
N ALA A 89 1.63 -34.66 -2.07
CA ALA A 89 1.15 -34.31 -0.74
C ALA A 89 2.22 -33.46 -0.06
N GLN A 90 2.07 -32.13 -0.11
CA GLN A 90 2.81 -31.25 0.78
C GLN A 90 1.99 -31.11 2.06
N ASP A 91 2.41 -31.85 3.08
CA ASP A 91 1.91 -31.70 4.44
C ASP A 91 2.41 -30.35 4.99
N ILE A 92 1.51 -29.37 5.10
CA ILE A 92 1.77 -28.13 5.82
C ILE A 92 1.33 -28.39 7.25
N VAL A 93 2.20 -29.03 8.03
CA VAL A 93 2.05 -29.08 9.48
C VAL A 93 2.26 -27.69 10.04
N SER A 94 1.23 -27.20 10.74
CA SER A 94 1.18 -25.92 11.43
C SER A 94 1.85 -25.96 12.81
#